data_AF-A0A1I7UI19-F1
#
_entry.id   AF-A0A1I7UI19-F1
#
_cell.length_a   1.000
_cell.length_b   1.000
_cell.length_c   1.000
_cell.angle_alpha   90.00
_cell.angle_beta   90.00
_cell.angle_gamma   90.00
#
_symmetry.space_group_name_H-M   'P 1'
#
loop_
_entity.id
_entity.type
_entity.pdbx_description
1 polymer ?
#
loop_
_entity_poly.entity_id
_entity_poly.type
_entity_poly.pdbx_seq_one_letter_code
_entity_poly.pdbx_strand_id
1 'polypeptide(L)'
;MDGWLELLGGIKVASDWTVNFIHIVLTEHFQLKFIVEDVIQPLQASPGQASILLWIYYGMGVVLWAFKFSGRMSLLLKKKREDLQGIRGVAIISVILFHFLPSIFPNGYIGVDEFFVLSGYLMCQLLINQKKKKKKKNKESSDIFIFYIRRLKRILPLYFLILFLSIISIFTLFPFESIHLNVISAKNAALFISNRPKTQDEDYFQMLTSAMDVFTHTWSLSVEVQFYVIVPFLFLIGNRISDYSNRLEILFHLILGMITFLLSELQTKPGDLEEGEKADLLEEMEDDE
;
A
#
# COMPACT_ATOMS: atom_id res chain seq x y z
N MET A 1 16.72 44.08 23.12
CA MET A 1 16.40 43.68 21.73
C MET A 1 17.04 42.31 21.57
N ASP A 2 16.44 41.27 22.17
CA ASP A 2 17.19 40.06 22.54
C ASP A 2 16.51 38.78 22.02
N GLY A 3 16.26 38.76 20.70
CA GLY A 3 16.02 37.54 19.94
C GLY A 3 17.12 37.40 18.90
N TRP A 4 17.72 36.21 18.77
CA TRP A 4 18.76 35.95 17.78
C TRP A 4 18.27 34.89 16.79
N LEU A 5 18.56 35.11 15.51
CA LEU A 5 18.24 34.23 14.40
C LEU A 5 19.47 33.38 14.08
N GLU A 6 19.35 32.06 14.22
CA GLU A 6 20.45 31.15 13.90
C GLU A 6 20.06 30.23 12.74
N LEU A 7 20.76 30.39 11.63
CA LEU A 7 20.57 29.60 10.41
C LEU A 7 21.44 28.35 10.54
N LEU A 8 20.86 27.24 10.98
CA LEU A 8 21.57 25.99 11.32
C LEU A 8 22.06 25.20 10.08
N GLY A 9 22.05 25.82 8.89
CA GLY A 9 22.52 25.21 7.65
C GLY A 9 21.47 24.37 6.92
N GLY A 10 21.81 23.98 5.69
CA GLY A 10 20.97 23.21 4.79
C GLY A 10 21.46 21.78 4.59
N ILE A 11 20.59 20.79 4.81
CA ILE A 11 20.87 19.39 4.52
C ILE A 11 20.35 19.05 3.13
N LYS A 12 21.22 18.52 2.27
CA LYS A 12 20.84 18.04 0.93
C LYS A 12 20.28 16.62 1.06
N VAL A 13 18.97 16.46 0.87
CA VAL A 13 18.26 15.18 1.09
C VAL A 13 18.23 14.32 -0.19
N ALA A 14 18.32 14.93 -1.37
CA ALA A 14 18.43 14.26 -2.67
C ALA A 14 19.11 15.19 -3.70
N SER A 15 19.42 14.71 -4.91
CA SER A 15 20.11 15.51 -5.96
C SER A 15 19.48 16.90 -6.19
N ASP A 16 18.15 16.97 -6.04
CA ASP A 16 17.32 18.13 -6.37
C ASP A 16 16.57 18.72 -5.15
N TRP A 17 16.86 18.26 -3.92
CA TRP A 17 16.15 18.65 -2.71
C TRP A 17 17.10 19.15 -1.63
N THR A 18 16.86 20.37 -1.14
CA THR A 18 17.49 20.92 0.05
C THR A 18 16.46 21.19 1.14
N VAL A 19 16.82 20.85 2.37
CA VAL A 19 16.08 21.17 3.59
C VAL A 19 16.92 22.16 4.38
N ASN A 20 16.45 23.39 4.49
CA ASN A 20 17.11 24.40 5.33
C ASN A 20 16.44 24.47 6.70
N PHE A 21 17.24 24.48 7.75
CA PHE A 21 16.81 24.59 9.14
C PHE A 21 16.97 26.04 9.59
N ILE A 22 15.87 26.64 10.02
CA ILE A 22 15.88 27.97 10.61
C ILE A 22 15.40 27.82 12.05
N HIS A 23 16.28 28.16 12.98
CA HIS A 23 16.01 28.14 14.41
C HIS A 23 15.81 29.56 14.90
N ILE A 24 14.64 29.84 15.47
CA ILE A 24 14.28 31.17 15.97
C ILE A 24 13.86 31.03 17.42
N VAL A 25 14.58 31.73 18.31
CA VAL A 25 14.26 31.82 19.73
C VAL A 25 13.71 33.20 20.03
N LEU A 26 12.46 33.26 20.51
CA LEU A 26 11.77 34.50 20.86
C LEU A 26 11.60 34.60 22.38
N THR A 27 11.98 35.73 22.96
CA THR A 27 11.85 36.04 24.40
C THR A 27 10.77 37.12 24.64
N GLU A 28 9.96 36.90 25.69
CA GLU A 28 8.95 37.70 26.42
C GLU A 28 8.14 38.86 25.81
N HIS A 29 8.54 39.52 24.72
CA HIS A 29 7.86 40.73 24.22
C HIS A 29 7.53 40.72 22.72
N PHE A 30 7.34 39.56 22.11
CA PHE A 30 6.97 39.49 20.70
C PHE A 30 5.45 39.54 20.47
N GLN A 31 5.00 40.62 19.82
CA GLN A 31 3.64 40.76 19.30
C GLN A 31 3.39 39.67 18.24
N LEU A 32 2.29 38.92 18.34
CA LEU A 32 1.90 37.87 17.37
C LEU A 32 1.97 38.35 15.92
N LYS A 33 1.73 39.64 15.69
CA LYS A 33 1.80 40.31 14.39
C LYS A 33 3.18 40.22 13.73
N PHE A 34 4.26 40.41 14.49
CA PHE A 34 5.64 40.31 13.98
C PHE A 34 5.98 38.89 13.52
N ILE A 35 5.53 37.87 14.29
CA ILE A 35 5.75 36.46 13.93
C ILE A 35 5.06 36.13 12.60
N VAL A 36 3.84 36.61 12.39
CA VAL A 36 3.07 36.32 11.18
C VAL A 36 3.60 37.09 9.97
N GLU A 37 3.83 38.39 10.09
CA GLU A 37 4.17 39.27 8.96
C GLU A 37 5.65 39.22 8.58
N ASP A 38 6.56 39.17 9.55
CA ASP A 38 8.00 39.31 9.29
C ASP A 38 8.76 37.98 9.23
N VAL A 39 8.17 36.90 9.79
CA VAL A 39 8.79 35.56 9.79
C VAL A 39 8.00 34.58 8.91
N ILE A 40 6.70 34.42 9.13
CA ILE A 40 5.90 33.38 8.45
C ILE A 40 5.58 33.73 6.99
N GLN A 41 5.11 34.96 6.71
CA GLN A 41 4.74 35.37 5.35
C GLN A 41 5.92 35.30 4.35
N PRO A 42 7.15 35.77 4.67
CA PRO A 42 8.30 35.65 3.76
C PRO A 42 8.72 34.19 3.52
N LEU A 43 8.49 33.30 4.49
CA LEU A 43 8.78 31.86 4.35
C LEU A 43 7.78 31.13 3.44
N GLN A 44 6.58 31.65 3.27
CA GLN A 44 5.53 31.05 2.43
C GLN A 44 5.44 31.67 1.02
N ALA A 45 6.01 32.86 0.80
CA ALA A 45 5.82 33.66 -0.41
C ALA A 45 6.67 33.26 -1.64
N SER A 46 7.33 32.09 -1.65
CA SER A 46 8.25 31.70 -2.73
C SER A 46 7.67 30.61 -3.65
N PRO A 47 7.47 30.87 -4.96
CA PRO A 47 6.88 29.90 -5.88
C PRO A 47 7.70 28.60 -5.95
N GLY A 48 7.04 27.45 -5.72
CA GLY A 48 7.66 26.12 -5.80
C GLY A 48 8.38 25.65 -4.53
N GLN A 49 8.20 26.36 -3.41
CA GLN A 49 8.77 25.99 -2.11
C GLN A 49 7.63 25.61 -1.15
N ALA A 50 7.78 24.50 -0.43
CA ALA A 50 6.87 24.13 0.65
C ALA A 50 7.57 24.40 1.98
N SER A 51 6.84 24.94 2.96
CA SER A 51 7.38 25.18 4.30
C SER A 51 6.49 24.54 5.36
N ILE A 52 7.13 23.88 6.32
CA ILE A 52 6.46 23.35 7.53
C ILE A 52 6.96 24.19 8.70
N LEU A 53 6.03 24.69 9.50
CA LEU A 53 6.29 25.44 10.72
C LEU A 53 5.90 24.58 11.91
N LEU A 54 6.84 24.36 12.82
CA LEU A 54 6.61 23.70 14.11
C LEU A 54 6.98 24.69 15.21
N TRP A 55 6.10 24.84 16.21
CA TRP A 55 6.39 25.62 17.41
C TRP A 55 6.27 24.75 18.66
N ILE A 56 7.16 24.96 19.61
CA ILE A 56 7.07 24.38 20.96
C ILE A 56 7.18 25.53 21.95
N TYR A 57 6.23 25.57 22.88
CA TYR A 57 6.23 26.53 23.99
C TYR A 57 7.02 25.94 25.15
N TYR A 58 8.05 26.64 25.63
CA TYR A 58 8.84 26.19 26.78
C TYR A 58 9.11 27.37 27.72
N GLY A 59 8.51 27.36 28.92
CA GLY A 59 8.64 28.45 29.88
C GLY A 59 8.07 29.79 29.35
N MET A 60 8.89 30.85 29.38
CA MET A 60 8.53 32.22 28.95
C MET A 60 8.93 32.54 27.50
N GLY A 61 9.24 31.52 26.68
CA GLY A 61 9.68 31.69 25.28
C GLY A 61 9.03 30.73 24.29
N VAL A 62 9.07 31.10 23.00
CA VAL A 62 8.61 30.28 21.87
C VAL A 62 9.82 29.91 21.01
N VAL A 63 10.00 28.62 20.77
CA VAL A 63 10.96 28.13 19.78
C VAL A 63 10.21 27.79 18.49
N LEU A 64 10.59 28.45 17.40
CA LEU A 64 10.04 28.22 16.07
C LEU A 64 11.06 27.48 15.20
N TRP A 65 10.61 26.37 14.64
CA TRP A 65 11.32 25.62 13.61
C TRP A 65 10.63 25.81 12.29
N ALA A 66 11.35 26.41 11.32
CA ALA A 66 10.89 26.47 9.94
C ALA A 66 11.71 25.51 9.08
N PHE A 67 11.00 24.58 8.44
CA PHE A 67 11.56 23.65 7.47
C PHE A 67 11.23 24.17 6.09
N LYS A 68 12.26 24.52 5.31
CA LYS A 68 12.09 24.99 3.95
C LYS A 68 12.47 23.91 2.95
N PHE A 69 11.50 23.43 2.18
CA PHE A 69 11.71 22.46 1.10
C PHE A 69 11.84 23.22 -0.23
N SER A 70 13.04 23.23 -0.79
CA SER A 70 13.28 23.77 -2.12
C SER A 70 13.62 22.64 -3.09
N GLY A 71 12.77 22.46 -4.09
CA GLY A 71 12.99 21.52 -5.18
C GLY A 71 12.27 21.99 -6.43
N ARG A 72 12.81 21.67 -7.60
CA ARG A 72 12.10 21.88 -8.87
C ARG A 72 10.90 20.94 -8.84
N MET A 73 9.76 21.43 -8.38
CA MET A 73 8.48 20.77 -8.61
C MET A 73 8.23 20.87 -10.10
N SER A 74 8.88 20.00 -10.89
CA SER A 74 8.38 19.68 -12.21
C SER A 74 7.04 19.00 -11.94
N LEU A 75 6.00 19.83 -11.81
CA LEU A 75 4.61 19.51 -12.05
C LEU A 75 4.53 19.13 -13.53
N LEU A 76 5.17 18.03 -13.88
CA LEU A 76 4.60 17.14 -14.87
C LEU A 76 3.34 16.62 -14.17
N LEU A 77 2.28 17.41 -14.22
CA LEU A 77 0.90 16.95 -14.06
C LEU A 77 0.67 15.95 -15.17
N LYS A 78 1.26 14.77 -15.00
CA LYS A 78 0.98 13.58 -15.76
C LYS A 78 -0.43 13.25 -15.33
N LYS A 79 -1.42 13.70 -16.13
CA LYS A 79 -2.86 13.55 -15.90
C LYS A 79 -3.12 12.25 -15.16
N LYS A 80 -3.32 12.36 -13.84
CA LYS A 80 -3.56 11.21 -12.98
C LYS A 80 -4.95 10.72 -13.36
N ARG A 81 -5.13 9.41 -13.50
CA ARG A 81 -6.45 8.83 -13.73
C ARG A 81 -7.22 8.88 -12.40
N GLU A 82 -7.78 10.05 -12.13
CA GLU A 82 -8.58 10.33 -10.93
C GLU A 82 -9.90 9.57 -10.97
N ASP A 83 -10.46 9.37 -12.17
CA ASP A 83 -11.56 8.46 -12.46
C ASP A 83 -11.33 7.07 -11.84
N LEU A 84 -10.19 6.44 -12.15
CA LEU A 84 -9.87 5.10 -11.64
C LEU A 84 -9.57 5.09 -10.14
N GLN A 85 -9.12 6.21 -9.57
CA GLN A 85 -8.94 6.33 -8.13
C GLN A 85 -10.27 6.48 -7.39
N GLY A 86 -11.23 7.21 -7.98
CA GLY A 86 -12.58 7.32 -7.48
C GLY A 86 -13.27 5.95 -7.42
N ILE A 87 -13.18 5.19 -8.51
CA ILE A 87 -13.74 3.83 -8.56
C ILE A 87 -13.10 2.92 -7.50
N ARG A 88 -11.76 2.95 -7.35
CA ARG A 88 -11.09 2.22 -6.25
C ARG A 88 -11.56 2.65 -4.86
N GLY A 89 -11.89 3.94 -4.68
CA GLY A 89 -12.47 4.45 -3.44
C GLY A 89 -13.85 3.85 -3.18
N VAL A 90 -14.71 3.78 -4.20
CA VAL A 90 -16.03 3.11 -4.12
C VAL A 90 -15.87 1.63 -3.78
N ALA A 91 -14.92 0.95 -4.42
CA ALA A 91 -14.62 -0.45 -4.14
C ALA A 91 -14.23 -0.69 -2.66
N ILE A 92 -13.37 0.18 -2.10
CA ILE A 92 -13.00 0.13 -0.67
C ILE A 92 -14.23 0.36 0.23
N ILE A 93 -15.06 1.37 -0.09
CA ILE A 93 -16.27 1.67 0.67
C ILE A 93 -17.21 0.46 0.67
N SER A 94 -17.36 -0.20 -0.48
CA SER A 94 -18.17 -1.42 -0.61
C SER A 94 -17.70 -2.53 0.33
N VAL A 95 -16.38 -2.77 0.40
CA VAL A 95 -15.79 -3.77 1.30
C VAL A 95 -15.97 -3.39 2.77
N ILE A 96 -15.81 -2.12 3.12
CA ILE A 96 -16.07 -1.62 4.48
C ILE A 96 -17.53 -1.87 4.84
N LEU A 97 -18.47 -1.50 3.98
CA LEU A 97 -19.90 -1.69 4.23
C LEU A 97 -20.29 -3.16 4.34
N PHE A 98 -19.65 -4.06 3.57
CA PHE A 98 -19.84 -5.50 3.73
C PHE A 98 -19.48 -5.98 5.13
N HIS A 99 -18.41 -5.45 5.74
CA HIS A 99 -18.01 -5.84 7.10
C HIS A 99 -18.92 -5.27 8.20
N PHE A 100 -19.36 -4.01 8.06
CA PHE A 100 -20.14 -3.34 9.10
C PHE A 100 -21.65 -3.52 8.96
N LEU A 101 -22.15 -3.71 7.73
CA LEU A 101 -23.57 -3.79 7.38
C LEU A 101 -23.82 -4.94 6.37
N PRO A 102 -23.47 -6.20 6.71
CA PRO A 102 -23.55 -7.33 5.78
C PRO A 102 -24.96 -7.61 5.26
N SER A 103 -26.00 -7.29 6.03
CA SER A 103 -27.40 -7.43 5.60
C SER A 103 -27.83 -6.42 4.53
N ILE A 104 -27.19 -5.24 4.49
CA ILE A 104 -27.48 -4.16 3.53
C ILE A 104 -26.56 -4.29 2.31
N PHE A 105 -25.31 -4.69 2.51
CA PHE A 105 -24.29 -4.83 1.46
C PHE A 105 -23.71 -6.25 1.39
N PRO A 106 -24.52 -7.31 1.14
CA PRO A 106 -24.05 -8.70 1.15
C PRO A 106 -22.99 -9.00 0.08
N ASN A 107 -23.01 -8.24 -1.03
CA ASN A 107 -22.09 -8.42 -2.16
C ASN A 107 -20.91 -7.42 -2.14
N GLY A 108 -20.69 -6.71 -1.04
CA GLY A 108 -19.63 -5.70 -0.99
C GLY A 108 -18.21 -6.27 -1.07
N TYR A 109 -18.04 -7.58 -0.86
CA TYR A 109 -16.79 -8.30 -1.08
C TYR A 109 -16.28 -8.22 -2.54
N ILE A 110 -17.17 -8.02 -3.52
CA ILE A 110 -16.81 -7.81 -4.95
C ILE A 110 -15.88 -6.59 -5.11
N GLY A 111 -15.95 -5.62 -4.19
CA GLY A 111 -15.05 -4.47 -4.20
C GLY A 111 -13.56 -4.87 -4.09
N VAL A 112 -13.24 -6.03 -3.50
CA VAL A 112 -11.87 -6.53 -3.46
C VAL A 112 -11.37 -6.86 -4.86
N ASP A 113 -12.17 -7.58 -5.66
CA ASP A 113 -11.83 -7.95 -7.04
C ASP A 113 -11.67 -6.72 -7.92
N GLU A 114 -12.61 -5.76 -7.81
CA GLU A 114 -12.54 -4.50 -8.54
C GLU A 114 -11.27 -3.72 -8.21
N PHE A 115 -10.92 -3.63 -6.92
CA PHE A 115 -9.70 -2.94 -6.48
C PHE A 115 -8.43 -3.57 -7.07
N PHE A 116 -8.34 -4.91 -7.09
CA PHE A 116 -7.18 -5.62 -7.65
C PHE A 116 -7.11 -5.49 -9.18
N VAL A 117 -8.22 -5.66 -9.89
CA VAL A 117 -8.29 -5.51 -11.35
C VAL A 117 -7.85 -4.10 -11.77
N LEU A 118 -8.37 -3.06 -11.11
CA LEU A 118 -8.00 -1.67 -11.41
C LEU A 118 -6.54 -1.37 -11.07
N SER A 119 -6.03 -1.94 -9.98
CA SER A 119 -4.62 -1.82 -9.61
C SER A 119 -3.74 -2.48 -10.68
N GLY A 120 -4.07 -3.68 -11.12
CA GLY A 120 -3.38 -4.38 -12.21
C GLY A 120 -3.37 -3.59 -13.53
N TYR A 121 -4.54 -3.10 -13.95
CA TYR A 121 -4.68 -2.27 -15.15
C TYR A 121 -3.76 -1.03 -15.11
N LEU A 122 -3.78 -0.29 -14.01
CA LEU A 122 -2.98 0.94 -13.87
C LEU A 122 -1.47 0.63 -13.91
N MET A 123 -1.06 -0.48 -13.29
CA MET A 123 0.33 -0.93 -13.30
C MET A 123 0.79 -1.32 -14.71
N CYS A 124 0.00 -2.14 -15.42
CA CYS A 124 0.27 -2.51 -16.82
C CYS A 124 0.34 -1.28 -17.72
N GLN A 125 -0.59 -0.32 -17.58
CA GLN A 125 -0.58 0.93 -18.35
C GLN A 125 0.70 1.74 -18.09
N LEU A 126 1.18 1.78 -16.84
CA LEU A 126 2.43 2.43 -16.47
C LEU A 126 3.63 1.78 -17.16
N LEU A 127 3.71 0.45 -17.11
CA LEU A 127 4.78 -0.34 -17.71
C LEU A 127 4.81 -0.21 -19.24
N ILE A 128 3.67 -0.30 -19.92
CA ILE A 128 3.56 -0.11 -21.37
C ILE A 128 4.01 1.30 -21.78
N ASN A 129 3.59 2.33 -21.04
CA ASN A 129 4.01 3.70 -21.29
C ASN A 129 5.53 3.89 -21.09
N GLN A 130 6.11 3.22 -20.09
CA GLN A 130 7.57 3.18 -19.88
C GLN A 130 8.28 2.52 -21.07
N LYS A 131 7.81 1.37 -21.56
CA LYS A 131 8.37 0.70 -22.75
C LYS A 131 8.35 1.59 -23.99
N LYS A 132 7.25 2.31 -24.23
CA LYS A 132 7.15 3.29 -25.33
C LYS A 132 8.18 4.42 -25.20
N LYS A 133 8.45 4.89 -23.97
CA LYS A 133 9.46 5.92 -23.71
C LYS A 133 10.89 5.41 -23.91
N LYS A 134 11.18 4.18 -23.46
CA LYS A 134 12.48 3.51 -23.63
C LYS A 134 12.85 3.35 -25.11
N LYS A 135 11.91 2.99 -25.97
CA LYS A 135 12.15 2.92 -27.43
C LYS A 135 12.50 4.29 -28.06
N LYS A 136 12.17 5.41 -27.41
CA LYS A 136 12.35 6.77 -27.93
C LYS A 136 13.60 7.48 -27.40
N LYS A 137 14.12 7.05 -26.25
CA LYS A 137 15.34 7.59 -25.64
C LYS A 137 16.10 6.39 -25.09
N ASN A 138 17.34 6.15 -25.52
CA ASN A 138 18.28 5.16 -24.97
C ASN A 138 18.60 5.46 -23.48
N LYS A 139 17.59 5.46 -22.62
CA LYS A 139 17.67 5.74 -21.19
C LYS A 139 17.09 4.57 -20.43
N GLU A 140 17.78 4.23 -19.36
CA GLU A 140 17.76 2.96 -18.66
C GLU A 140 16.45 2.62 -17.94
N SER A 141 16.30 1.32 -17.66
CA SER A 141 15.22 0.67 -16.93
C SER A 141 15.03 1.13 -15.45
N SER A 142 15.74 2.17 -15.00
CA SER A 142 15.75 2.64 -13.61
C SER A 142 14.46 3.35 -13.19
N ASP A 143 13.73 3.95 -14.13
CA ASP A 143 12.48 4.67 -13.86
C ASP A 143 11.36 3.77 -13.30
N ILE A 144 11.36 2.47 -13.65
CA ILE A 144 10.41 1.49 -13.14
C ILE A 144 10.70 1.22 -11.67
N PHE A 145 11.95 0.91 -11.32
CA PHE A 145 12.37 0.67 -9.94
C PHE A 145 12.09 1.89 -9.04
N ILE A 146 12.35 3.10 -9.53
CA ILE A 146 12.06 4.34 -8.80
C ILE A 146 10.56 4.47 -8.50
N PHE A 147 9.68 4.10 -9.44
CA PHE A 147 8.23 4.12 -9.21
C PHE A 147 7.82 3.14 -8.09
N TYR A 148 8.33 1.92 -8.11
CA TYR A 148 8.02 0.92 -7.08
C TYR A 148 8.58 1.30 -5.71
N ILE A 149 9.81 1.80 -5.65
CA ILE A 149 10.43 2.28 -4.40
C ILE A 149 9.60 3.40 -3.78
N ARG A 150 9.12 4.37 -4.58
CA ARG A 150 8.25 5.45 -4.08
C ARG A 150 6.95 4.91 -3.50
N ARG A 151 6.38 3.86 -4.11
CA ARG A 151 5.16 3.23 -3.61
C ARG A 151 5.42 2.48 -2.29
N LEU A 152 6.49 1.70 -2.20
CA LEU A 152 6.88 1.01 -0.98
C LEU A 152 7.18 1.99 0.16
N LYS A 153 7.93 3.06 -0.10
CA LYS A 153 8.21 4.11 0.90
C LYS A 153 6.96 4.81 1.45
N ARG A 154 5.85 4.79 0.70
CA ARG A 154 4.56 5.35 1.15
C ARG A 154 3.74 4.34 1.96
N ILE A 155 3.76 3.07 1.58
CA ILE A 155 2.88 2.03 2.15
C ILE A 155 3.50 1.38 3.39
N LEU A 156 4.79 1.01 3.33
CA LEU A 156 5.46 0.23 4.37
C LEU A 156 5.47 0.92 5.75
N PRO A 157 5.73 2.24 5.89
CA PRO A 157 5.81 2.85 7.22
C PRO A 157 4.49 2.74 7.99
N LEU A 158 3.37 3.04 7.32
CA LEU A 158 2.06 2.95 7.94
C LEU A 158 1.66 1.50 8.21
N TYR A 159 1.99 0.59 7.29
CA TYR A 159 1.72 -0.84 7.49
C TYR A 159 2.44 -1.41 8.71
N PHE A 160 3.75 -1.19 8.82
CA PHE A 160 4.51 -1.68 9.98
C PHE A 160 4.11 -0.99 11.29
N LEU A 161 3.68 0.27 11.24
CA LEU A 161 3.08 0.94 12.40
C LEU A 161 1.81 0.23 12.85
N ILE A 162 0.91 -0.11 11.92
CA ILE A 162 -0.32 -0.85 12.23
C ILE A 162 0.03 -2.22 12.79
N LEU A 163 0.95 -2.97 12.17
CA LEU A 163 1.38 -4.27 12.69
C LEU A 163 1.91 -4.16 14.13
N PHE A 164 2.73 -3.15 14.40
CA PHE A 164 3.29 -2.91 15.73
C PHE A 164 2.18 -2.61 16.76
N LEU A 165 1.23 -1.74 16.42
CA LEU A 165 0.09 -1.42 17.30
C LEU A 165 -0.82 -2.63 17.51
N SER A 166 -1.07 -3.44 16.47
CA SER A 166 -1.83 -4.69 16.58
C SER A 166 -1.15 -5.68 17.53
N ILE A 167 0.17 -5.85 17.45
CA ILE A 167 0.93 -6.70 18.37
C ILE A 167 0.75 -6.20 19.82
N ILE A 168 0.92 -4.90 20.08
CA ILE A 168 0.69 -4.32 21.42
C ILE A 168 -0.73 -4.59 21.89
N SER A 169 -1.72 -4.42 21.02
CA SER A 169 -3.12 -4.66 21.34
C SER A 169 -3.37 -6.11 21.76
N ILE A 170 -2.77 -7.08 21.09
CA ILE A 170 -2.93 -8.51 21.43
C ILE A 170 -2.41 -8.81 22.84
N PHE A 171 -1.24 -8.26 23.22
CA PHE A 171 -0.66 -8.48 24.55
C PHE A 171 -1.32 -7.68 25.68
N THR A 172 -2.14 -6.67 25.37
CA THR A 172 -2.73 -5.77 26.37
C THR A 172 -4.26 -5.88 26.50
N LEU A 173 -4.96 -6.20 25.42
CA LEU A 173 -6.43 -6.17 25.35
C LEU A 173 -7.08 -7.55 25.15
N PHE A 174 -6.34 -8.56 24.68
CA PHE A 174 -6.90 -9.87 24.33
C PHE A 174 -6.52 -10.98 25.33
N PRO A 175 -7.32 -12.07 25.43
CA PRO A 175 -7.01 -13.23 26.26
C PRO A 175 -5.73 -13.96 25.82
N PHE A 176 -5.05 -14.64 26.75
CA PHE A 176 -3.79 -15.35 26.49
C PHE A 176 -3.91 -16.41 25.39
N GLU A 177 -5.08 -17.04 25.27
CA GLU A 177 -5.39 -18.07 24.28
C GLU A 177 -5.29 -17.54 22.84
N SER A 178 -5.56 -16.25 22.63
CA SER A 178 -5.50 -15.60 21.31
C SER A 178 -4.07 -15.34 20.83
N ILE A 179 -3.08 -15.31 21.73
CA ILE A 179 -1.70 -14.92 21.41
C ILE A 179 -1.06 -15.91 20.45
N HIS A 180 -1.24 -17.21 20.67
CA HIS A 180 -0.59 -18.26 19.87
C HIS A 180 -0.98 -18.16 18.38
N LEU A 181 -2.27 -18.03 18.10
CA LEU A 181 -2.80 -17.85 16.74
C LEU A 181 -2.26 -16.57 16.10
N ASN A 182 -2.33 -15.45 16.83
CA ASN A 182 -1.97 -14.14 16.31
C ASN A 182 -0.45 -13.96 16.09
N VAL A 183 0.42 -14.66 16.83
CA VAL A 183 1.89 -14.59 16.60
C VAL A 183 2.27 -15.18 15.24
N ILE A 184 1.65 -16.30 14.86
CA ILE A 184 1.87 -16.92 13.54
C ILE A 184 1.40 -15.98 12.44
N SER A 185 0.19 -15.41 12.60
CA SER A 185 -0.37 -14.48 11.63
C SER A 185 0.40 -13.16 11.55
N ALA A 186 0.93 -12.65 12.67
CA ALA A 186 1.82 -11.48 12.70
C ALA A 186 3.10 -11.73 11.90
N LYS A 187 3.72 -12.91 12.06
CA LYS A 187 4.91 -13.30 11.29
C LYS A 187 4.61 -13.36 9.81
N ASN A 188 3.49 -13.97 9.42
CA ASN A 188 3.08 -14.08 8.03
C ASN A 188 2.78 -12.70 7.43
N ALA A 189 2.12 -11.82 8.19
CA ALA A 189 1.85 -10.44 7.80
C ALA A 189 3.14 -9.63 7.61
N ALA A 190 4.11 -9.75 8.52
CA ALA A 190 5.40 -9.06 8.42
C ALA A 190 6.22 -9.49 7.21
N LEU A 191 6.10 -10.75 6.80
CA LEU A 191 6.77 -11.33 5.64
C LEU A 191 5.99 -11.16 4.33
N PHE A 192 4.83 -10.50 4.35
CA PHE A 192 3.92 -10.40 3.20
C PHE A 192 3.50 -11.77 2.62
N ILE A 193 3.30 -12.76 3.48
CA ILE A 193 2.87 -14.13 3.12
C ILE A 193 1.60 -14.54 3.87
N SER A 194 0.81 -13.58 4.35
CA SER A 194 -0.51 -13.85 4.97
C SER A 194 -1.60 -14.29 3.97
N ASN A 195 -1.20 -14.74 2.79
CA ASN A 195 -2.06 -15.33 1.77
C ASN A 195 -2.38 -16.76 2.20
N ARG A 196 -3.33 -16.93 3.11
CA ARG A 196 -3.66 -18.24 3.66
C ARG A 196 -4.59 -18.98 2.68
N PRO A 197 -4.27 -20.21 2.26
CA PRO A 197 -5.21 -21.05 1.52
C PRO A 197 -6.38 -21.45 2.44
N LYS A 198 -7.56 -21.70 1.86
CA LYS A 198 -8.67 -22.34 2.55
C LYS A 198 -8.18 -23.67 3.13
N THR A 199 -8.11 -23.80 4.44
CA THR A 199 -8.16 -25.12 5.09
C THR A 199 -9.62 -25.51 5.18
N GLN A 200 -9.95 -26.78 4.92
CA GLN A 200 -11.32 -27.28 4.82
C GLN A 200 -12.18 -26.99 6.08
N ASP A 201 -11.53 -26.73 7.22
CA ASP A 201 -12.19 -26.46 8.51
C ASP A 201 -12.36 -24.96 8.85
N GLU A 202 -11.85 -24.04 8.04
CA GLU A 202 -11.85 -22.59 8.37
C GLU A 202 -12.63 -21.80 7.32
N ASP A 203 -13.87 -21.42 7.64
CA ASP A 203 -14.64 -20.51 6.79
C ASP A 203 -14.05 -19.10 6.92
N TYR A 204 -13.33 -18.65 5.88
CA TYR A 204 -12.66 -17.35 5.82
C TYR A 204 -13.60 -16.20 6.23
N PHE A 205 -14.86 -16.26 5.81
CA PHE A 205 -15.86 -15.25 6.17
C PHE A 205 -16.21 -15.28 7.67
N GLN A 206 -16.22 -16.47 8.29
CA GLN A 206 -16.45 -16.63 9.72
C GLN A 206 -15.25 -16.14 10.55
N MET A 207 -14.00 -16.38 10.10
CA MET A 207 -12.81 -15.80 10.72
C MET A 207 -12.77 -14.27 10.62
N LEU A 208 -13.13 -13.75 9.45
CA LEU A 208 -13.18 -12.30 9.18
C LEU A 208 -14.25 -11.60 10.04
N THR A 209 -15.37 -12.27 10.30
CA THR A 209 -16.48 -11.76 11.11
C THR A 209 -16.24 -11.94 12.61
N SER A 210 -15.61 -13.04 13.02
CA SER A 210 -15.34 -13.35 14.44
C SER A 210 -14.11 -12.65 15.01
N ALA A 211 -13.29 -12.00 14.17
CA ALA A 211 -12.12 -11.21 14.55
C ALA A 211 -11.12 -11.93 15.48
N MET A 212 -11.09 -13.27 15.46
CA MET A 212 -10.16 -14.07 16.28
C MET A 212 -8.69 -13.86 15.88
N ASP A 213 -8.43 -13.60 14.61
CA ASP A 213 -7.11 -13.24 14.07
C ASP A 213 -7.09 -11.77 13.60
N VAL A 214 -6.35 -10.95 14.35
CA VAL A 214 -6.21 -9.50 14.14
C VAL A 214 -5.50 -9.18 12.81
N PHE A 215 -4.67 -10.10 12.31
CA PHE A 215 -3.91 -9.91 11.08
C PHE A 215 -4.60 -10.45 9.84
N THR A 216 -5.84 -10.97 9.97
CA THR A 216 -6.60 -11.53 8.84
C THR A 216 -6.62 -10.59 7.65
N HIS A 217 -6.88 -9.29 7.85
CA HIS A 217 -7.00 -8.29 6.77
C HIS A 217 -5.70 -7.99 5.99
N THR A 218 -4.54 -8.43 6.50
CA THR A 218 -3.22 -8.15 5.90
C THR A 218 -2.98 -8.91 4.60
N TRP A 219 -3.76 -9.95 4.32
CA TRP A 219 -3.67 -10.78 3.11
C TRP A 219 -3.73 -9.93 1.83
N SER A 220 -4.64 -8.94 1.78
CA SER A 220 -4.87 -8.13 0.59
C SER A 220 -3.63 -7.29 0.24
N LEU A 221 -2.97 -6.75 1.27
CA LEU A 221 -1.73 -6.01 1.09
C LEU A 221 -0.54 -6.93 0.78
N SER A 222 -0.48 -8.12 1.38
CA SER A 222 0.51 -9.15 1.03
C SER A 222 0.46 -9.49 -0.46
N VAL A 223 -0.73 -9.76 -0.99
CA VAL A 223 -0.96 -9.96 -2.42
C VAL A 223 -0.52 -8.74 -3.24
N GLU A 224 -0.89 -7.51 -2.82
CA GLU A 224 -0.52 -6.28 -3.51
C GLU A 224 1.01 -6.10 -3.60
N VAL A 225 1.75 -6.37 -2.52
CA VAL A 225 3.22 -6.28 -2.48
C VAL A 225 3.87 -7.35 -3.35
N GLN A 226 3.40 -8.60 -3.28
CA GLN A 226 3.88 -9.68 -4.14
C GLN A 226 3.66 -9.34 -5.62
N PHE A 227 2.49 -8.81 -5.97
CA PHE A 227 2.17 -8.36 -7.32
C PHE A 227 3.14 -7.26 -7.79
N TYR A 228 3.54 -6.35 -6.90
CA TYR A 228 4.56 -5.33 -7.21
C TYR A 228 5.96 -5.85 -7.43
N VAL A 229 6.27 -7.03 -6.94
CA VAL A 229 7.53 -7.70 -7.26
C VAL A 229 7.37 -8.46 -8.57
N ILE A 230 6.36 -9.32 -8.68
CA ILE A 230 6.20 -10.28 -9.78
C ILE A 230 5.97 -9.59 -11.14
N VAL A 231 5.01 -8.66 -11.23
CA VAL A 231 4.61 -8.05 -12.50
C VAL A 231 5.73 -7.31 -13.23
N PRO A 232 6.55 -6.45 -12.58
CA PRO A 232 7.65 -5.82 -13.28
C PRO A 232 8.71 -6.83 -13.75
N PHE A 233 8.95 -7.92 -13.02
CA PHE A 233 9.84 -8.99 -13.50
C PHE A 233 9.29 -9.65 -14.77
N LEU A 234 8.02 -10.06 -14.77
CA LEU A 234 7.36 -10.62 -15.95
C LEU A 234 7.39 -9.67 -17.14
N PHE A 235 7.17 -8.37 -16.88
CA PHE A 235 7.24 -7.34 -17.90
C PHE A 235 8.65 -7.13 -18.46
N LEU A 236 9.69 -7.20 -17.61
CA LEU A 236 11.08 -7.12 -18.04
C LEU A 236 11.46 -8.32 -18.92
N ILE A 237 11.02 -9.52 -18.58
CA ILE A 237 11.19 -10.72 -19.41
C ILE A 237 10.48 -10.53 -20.76
N GLY A 238 9.20 -10.14 -20.75
CA GLY A 238 8.44 -9.86 -21.97
C GLY A 238 9.10 -8.80 -22.86
N ASN A 239 9.69 -7.75 -22.26
CA ASN A 239 10.45 -6.75 -23.01
C ASN A 239 11.71 -7.32 -23.66
N ARG A 240 12.46 -8.18 -22.97
CA ARG A 240 13.64 -8.83 -23.55
C ARG A 240 13.25 -9.71 -24.73
N ILE A 241 12.11 -10.41 -24.65
CA ILE A 241 11.57 -11.21 -25.76
C ILE A 241 11.13 -10.30 -26.93
N SER A 242 10.52 -9.15 -26.62
CA SER A 242 10.11 -8.13 -27.60
C SER A 242 11.26 -7.59 -28.44
N ASP A 243 12.47 -7.52 -27.87
CA ASP A 243 13.68 -7.08 -28.58
C ASP A 243 14.03 -8.04 -29.74
N TYR A 244 13.64 -9.33 -29.65
CA TYR A 244 13.78 -10.32 -30.72
C TYR A 244 12.54 -10.36 -31.64
N SER A 245 11.33 -10.44 -31.07
CA SER A 245 10.08 -10.48 -31.84
C SER A 245 8.86 -10.13 -30.98
N ASN A 246 8.04 -9.18 -31.45
CA ASN A 246 6.78 -8.85 -30.78
C ASN A 246 5.77 -10.02 -30.76
N ARG A 247 5.84 -10.95 -31.73
CA ARG A 247 4.95 -12.13 -31.75
C ARG A 247 5.28 -13.09 -30.60
N LEU A 248 6.56 -13.27 -30.31
CA LEU A 248 7.01 -14.11 -29.20
C LEU A 248 6.64 -13.51 -27.84
N GLU A 249 6.68 -12.18 -27.72
CA GLU A 249 6.20 -11.51 -26.51
C GLU A 249 4.70 -11.77 -26.28
N ILE A 250 3.87 -11.67 -27.32
CA ILE A 250 2.43 -11.96 -27.21
C ILE A 250 2.22 -13.41 -26.80
N LEU A 251 2.93 -14.35 -27.45
CA LEU A 251 2.84 -15.77 -27.12
C LEU A 251 3.26 -16.04 -25.67
N PHE A 252 4.32 -15.41 -25.18
CA PHE A 252 4.74 -15.50 -23.78
C PHE A 252 3.63 -15.10 -22.81
N HIS A 253 2.97 -13.96 -23.03
CA HIS A 253 1.87 -13.51 -22.17
C HIS A 253 0.63 -14.41 -22.28
N LEU A 254 0.33 -14.96 -23.47
CA LEU A 254 -0.77 -15.92 -23.66
C LEU A 254 -0.53 -17.23 -22.93
N ILE A 255 0.69 -17.80 -23.05
CA ILE A 255 1.07 -19.02 -22.33
C ILE A 255 1.01 -18.79 -20.83
N LEU A 256 1.57 -17.66 -20.36
CA LEU A 256 1.51 -17.31 -18.94
C LEU A 256 0.06 -17.21 -18.45
N GLY A 257 -0.82 -16.55 -19.20
CA GLY A 257 -2.24 -16.45 -18.89
C GLY A 257 -2.94 -17.82 -18.85
N MET A 258 -2.64 -18.68 -19.81
CA MET A 258 -3.18 -20.05 -19.86
C MET A 258 -2.71 -20.91 -18.69
N ILE A 259 -1.43 -20.81 -18.30
CA ILE A 259 -0.90 -21.50 -17.11
C ILE A 259 -1.62 -21.01 -15.85
N THR A 260 -1.78 -19.68 -15.68
CA THR A 260 -2.48 -19.15 -14.50
C THR A 260 -3.94 -19.58 -14.45
N PHE A 261 -4.62 -19.65 -15.60
CA PHE A 261 -5.99 -20.14 -15.69
C PHE A 261 -6.10 -21.63 -15.32
N LEU A 262 -5.22 -22.47 -15.87
CA LEU A 262 -5.20 -23.90 -15.55
C LEU A 262 -4.87 -24.17 -14.07
N LEU A 263 -3.96 -23.41 -13.47
CA LEU A 263 -3.66 -23.51 -12.04
C LEU A 263 -4.86 -23.10 -11.19
N SER A 264 -5.59 -22.06 -11.59
CA SER A 264 -6.84 -21.67 -10.93
C SER A 264 -7.89 -22.78 -11.01
N GLU A 265 -8.02 -23.45 -12.15
CA GLU A 265 -8.95 -24.57 -12.32
C GLU A 265 -8.55 -25.77 -11.45
N LEU A 266 -7.26 -26.09 -11.37
CA LEU A 266 -6.78 -27.19 -10.53
C LEU A 266 -6.99 -26.92 -9.03
N GLN A 267 -6.90 -25.66 -8.61
CA GLN A 267 -7.17 -25.25 -7.22
C GLN A 267 -8.67 -25.19 -6.90
N THR A 268 -9.55 -25.13 -7.90
CA THR A 268 -11.01 -25.07 -7.73
C THR A 268 -11.69 -26.42 -7.90
N LYS A 269 -10.96 -27.48 -8.31
CA LYS A 269 -11.53 -28.82 -8.38
C LYS A 269 -11.90 -29.33 -6.98
N PRO A 270 -13.10 -29.88 -6.78
CA PRO A 270 -13.58 -30.22 -5.46
C PRO A 270 -12.93 -31.52 -5.01
N GLY A 271 -12.27 -31.49 -3.85
CA GLY A 271 -12.22 -32.67 -2.98
C GLY A 271 -13.62 -32.99 -2.39
N ASP A 272 -14.59 -32.12 -2.61
CA ASP A 272 -15.93 -32.17 -2.02
C ASP A 272 -16.88 -33.22 -2.66
N LEU A 273 -16.50 -33.85 -3.79
CA LEU A 273 -17.32 -34.89 -4.43
C LEU A 273 -17.05 -36.30 -3.86
N GLU A 274 -15.85 -36.58 -3.35
CA GLU A 274 -15.53 -37.90 -2.78
C GLU A 274 -16.10 -38.09 -1.35
N GLU A 275 -16.35 -37.01 -0.61
CA GLU A 275 -16.91 -37.09 0.75
C GLU A 275 -18.44 -37.18 0.75
N GLY A 276 -19.14 -36.50 -0.17
CA GLY A 276 -20.59 -36.67 -0.34
C GLY A 276 -20.97 -38.09 -0.76
N GLU A 277 -20.21 -38.67 -1.70
CA GLU A 277 -20.42 -40.05 -2.16
C GLU A 277 -20.06 -41.07 -1.06
N LYS A 278 -19.09 -40.78 -0.18
CA LYS A 278 -18.80 -41.60 1.00
C LYS A 278 -19.82 -41.46 2.12
N ALA A 279 -20.42 -40.29 2.30
CA ALA A 279 -21.47 -40.06 3.29
C ALA A 279 -22.77 -40.76 2.88
N ASP A 280 -23.16 -40.67 1.61
CA ASP A 280 -24.33 -41.37 1.05
C ASP A 280 -24.17 -42.90 1.14
N LEU A 281 -22.95 -43.43 0.89
CA LEU A 281 -22.65 -44.85 1.03
C LEU A 281 -22.62 -45.34 2.49
N LEU A 282 -22.41 -44.46 3.47
CA LEU A 282 -22.46 -44.80 4.89
C LEU A 282 -23.89 -44.75 5.44
N GLU A 283 -24.72 -43.82 4.96
CA GLU A 283 -26.16 -43.79 5.25
C GLU A 283 -26.88 -45.03 4.68
N GLU A 284 -26.56 -45.46 3.45
CA GLU A 284 -27.11 -46.69 2.85
C GLU A 284 -26.71 -47.97 3.61
N MET A 285 -25.58 -47.95 4.34
CA MET A 285 -25.14 -49.10 5.15
C MET A 285 -25.72 -49.12 6.57
N GLU A 286 -26.17 -47.98 7.11
CA GLU A 286 -26.85 -47.90 8.41
C GLU A 286 -28.35 -48.23 8.30
N ASP A 287 -28.97 -47.98 7.14
CA ASP A 287 -30.39 -48.30 6.89
C ASP A 287 -30.67 -49.79 6.59
N ASP A 288 -29.61 -50.59 6.34
CA ASP A 288 -29.67 -52.03 6.02
C ASP A 288 -29.37 -52.97 7.22
N GLU A 289 -29.16 -52.45 8.44
CA GLU A 289 -29.05 -53.21 9.72
C GLU A 289 -30.33 -53.13 10.59
#